data_AF-A0A5C6M5F1-F1
#
_entry.id   AF-A0A5C6M5F1-F1
#
_cell.length_a   1.000
_cell.length_b   1.000
_cell.length_c   1.000
_cell.angle_alpha   90.00
_cell.angle_beta   90.00
_cell.angle_gamma   90.00
#
_symmetry.space_group_name_H-M   'P 1'
#
loop_
_entity.id
_entity.type
_entity.pdbx_description
1 polymer ?
#
loop_
_entity_poly.entity_id
_entity_poly.type
_entity_poly.pdbx_seq_one_letter_code
_entity_poly.pdbx_strand_id
1 'polypeptide(L)'
;HAVQDDLLAARDLLVDPDQLAVFSAGTDELSGLTEHLVPCDARLQPLVGGILRSLNVRVLRKYLNSCGSRSTVGVRNAKRTLEGWLATAPERPKYDRSPASDDEIRQFVSRAMQSQTRVSRTGLLQAFRRSGRACEQNRFKALFGEVEAARHG
;
A
#
# COMPACT_ATOMS: atom_id res chain seq x y z
N HIS A 1 -14.36 -14.19 1.29
CA HIS A 1 -15.43 -15.10 0.88
C HIS A 1 -16.80 -14.49 1.11
N ALA A 2 -17.31 -14.22 2.33
CA ALA A 2 -18.64 -13.62 2.52
C ALA A 2 -18.91 -12.31 1.72
N VAL A 3 -18.01 -11.31 1.80
CA VAL A 3 -18.19 -10.02 1.09
C VAL A 3 -18.23 -10.16 -0.43
N GLN A 4 -17.58 -11.18 -1.01
CA GLN A 4 -17.57 -11.37 -2.45
C GLN A 4 -18.93 -11.87 -2.95
N ASP A 5 -19.52 -12.83 -2.24
CA ASP A 5 -20.83 -13.38 -2.57
C ASP A 5 -21.91 -12.30 -2.44
N ASP A 6 -21.81 -11.44 -1.41
CA ASP A 6 -22.69 -10.28 -1.24
C ASP A 6 -22.58 -9.29 -2.43
N LEU A 7 -21.37 -9.03 -2.91
CA LEU A 7 -21.15 -8.13 -4.06
C LEU A 7 -21.66 -8.74 -5.37
N LEU A 8 -21.54 -10.05 -5.56
CA LEU A 8 -22.09 -10.76 -6.71
C LEU A 8 -23.62 -10.74 -6.69
N ALA A 9 -24.24 -10.99 -5.54
CA ALA A 9 -25.67 -10.89 -5.37
C ALA A 9 -26.17 -9.46 -5.62
N ALA A 10 -25.45 -8.45 -5.11
CA ALA A 10 -25.78 -7.04 -5.36
C ALA A 10 -25.70 -6.69 -6.85
N ARG A 11 -24.66 -7.15 -7.57
CA ARG A 11 -24.51 -6.97 -9.01
C ARG A 11 -25.76 -7.47 -9.76
N ASP A 12 -26.25 -8.64 -9.41
CA ASP A 12 -27.38 -9.28 -10.09
C ASP A 12 -28.74 -8.60 -9.81
N LEU A 13 -28.81 -7.77 -8.77
CA LEU A 13 -29.99 -6.99 -8.39
C LEU A 13 -30.02 -5.57 -8.97
N LEU A 14 -28.89 -5.07 -9.48
CA LEU A 14 -28.81 -3.72 -10.03
C LEU A 14 -29.41 -3.65 -11.43
N VAL A 15 -30.22 -2.61 -11.66
CA VAL A 15 -30.83 -2.35 -12.98
C VAL A 15 -29.79 -1.86 -13.98
N ASP A 16 -28.83 -1.04 -13.51
CA ASP A 16 -27.70 -0.58 -14.31
C ASP A 16 -26.39 -1.09 -13.67
N PRO A 17 -25.61 -1.94 -14.37
CA PRO A 17 -24.34 -2.44 -13.85
C PRO A 17 -23.32 -1.32 -13.55
N ASP A 18 -23.50 -0.11 -14.11
CA ASP A 18 -22.63 1.04 -13.83
C ASP A 18 -22.75 1.55 -12.39
N GLN A 19 -23.80 1.15 -11.66
CA GLN A 19 -24.05 1.58 -10.29
C GLN A 19 -23.16 0.86 -9.25
N LEU A 20 -22.46 -0.20 -9.64
CA LEU A 20 -21.50 -0.90 -8.77
C LEU A 20 -20.07 -0.56 -9.15
N ALA A 21 -19.32 0.01 -8.20
CA ALA A 21 -17.90 0.32 -8.37
C ALA A 21 -17.10 -0.18 -7.17
N VAL A 22 -16.03 -0.93 -7.44
CA VAL A 22 -15.14 -1.51 -6.43
C VAL A 22 -13.76 -0.89 -6.56
N PHE A 23 -13.46 0.09 -5.70
CA PHE A 23 -12.16 0.76 -5.66
C PHE A 23 -11.11 -0.15 -5.03
N SER A 24 -10.17 -0.67 -5.84
CA SER A 24 -9.15 -1.61 -5.39
C SER A 24 -7.75 -1.25 -5.90
N ALA A 25 -6.75 -1.36 -5.02
CA ALA A 25 -5.33 -1.23 -5.36
C ALA A 25 -4.69 -2.62 -5.31
N GLY A 26 -3.92 -2.98 -6.34
CA GLY A 26 -3.21 -4.27 -6.40
C GLY A 26 -4.11 -5.47 -6.68
N THR A 27 -5.25 -5.26 -7.35
CA THR A 27 -6.15 -6.31 -7.81
C THR A 27 -6.59 -5.98 -9.22
N ASP A 28 -6.12 -6.77 -10.18
CA ASP A 28 -6.46 -6.58 -11.60
C ASP A 28 -7.67 -7.43 -12.00
N GLU A 29 -7.93 -8.52 -11.27
CA GLU A 29 -9.03 -9.43 -11.51
C GLU A 29 -9.77 -9.77 -10.22
N LEU A 30 -11.10 -9.83 -10.30
CA LEU A 30 -11.98 -10.27 -9.23
C LEU A 30 -13.10 -11.09 -9.84
N SER A 31 -13.17 -12.38 -9.51
CA SER A 31 -14.09 -13.32 -10.16
C SER A 31 -15.54 -12.80 -10.15
N GLY A 32 -16.11 -12.63 -11.34
CA GLY A 32 -17.47 -12.10 -11.57
C GLY A 32 -17.65 -10.58 -11.35
N LEU A 33 -16.60 -9.86 -10.94
CA LEU A 33 -16.66 -8.42 -10.61
C LEU A 33 -15.56 -7.58 -11.29
N THR A 34 -14.70 -8.18 -12.13
CA THR A 34 -13.60 -7.48 -12.81
C THR A 34 -14.06 -6.21 -13.54
N GLU A 35 -15.22 -6.23 -14.20
CA GLU A 35 -15.77 -5.06 -14.89
C GLU A 35 -16.16 -3.91 -13.95
N HIS A 36 -16.42 -4.23 -12.68
CA HIS A 36 -16.81 -3.29 -11.64
C HIS A 36 -15.58 -2.75 -10.87
N LEU A 37 -14.37 -3.30 -11.11
CA LEU A 37 -13.15 -2.83 -10.48
C LEU A 37 -12.75 -1.44 -10.98
N VAL A 38 -12.43 -0.55 -10.06
CA VAL A 38 -11.84 0.77 -10.31
C VAL A 38 -10.39 0.74 -9.79
N PRO A 39 -9.38 0.66 -10.68
CA PRO A 39 -8.00 0.43 -10.28
C PRO A 39 -7.40 1.66 -9.59
N CYS A 40 -7.14 1.52 -8.29
CA CYS A 40 -6.50 2.52 -7.45
C CYS A 40 -4.98 2.31 -7.47
N ASP A 41 -4.32 2.85 -8.49
CA ASP A 41 -2.86 2.74 -8.60
C ASP A 41 -2.15 3.52 -7.50
N ALA A 42 -1.09 2.94 -6.95
CA ALA A 42 -0.17 3.53 -6.00
C ALA A 42 0.37 4.92 -6.39
N ARG A 43 0.50 5.19 -7.69
CA ARG A 43 0.86 6.49 -8.28
C ARG A 43 -0.13 7.61 -7.96
N LEU A 44 -1.36 7.28 -7.54
CA LEU A 44 -2.33 8.27 -7.05
C LEU A 44 -2.05 8.74 -5.62
N GLN A 45 -1.16 8.07 -4.86
CA GLN A 45 -0.87 8.45 -3.48
C GLN A 45 -0.41 9.92 -3.32
N PRO A 46 0.46 10.50 -4.16
CA PRO A 46 0.82 11.91 -4.04
C PRO A 46 -0.38 12.85 -4.21
N LEU A 47 -1.38 12.46 -5.01
CA LEU A 47 -2.59 13.24 -5.29
C LEU A 47 -3.59 13.25 -4.12
N VAL A 48 -3.58 12.20 -3.28
CA VAL A 48 -4.52 12.03 -2.15
C VAL A 48 -3.85 12.03 -0.77
N GLY A 49 -2.53 12.03 -0.75
CA GLY A 49 -1.69 11.95 0.44
C GLY A 49 -1.86 10.66 1.26
N GLY A 50 -1.23 10.62 2.44
CA GLY A 50 -1.35 9.52 3.40
C GLY A 50 -0.61 8.25 3.01
N ILE A 51 -0.90 7.15 3.71
CA ILE A 51 -0.24 5.85 3.48
C ILE A 51 -1.04 4.97 2.51
N LEU A 52 -0.33 4.05 1.83
CA LEU A 52 -0.92 3.11 0.85
C LEU A 52 -2.08 2.27 1.39
N ARG A 53 -2.04 1.89 2.67
CA ARG A 53 -3.13 1.10 3.29
C ARG A 53 -4.48 1.82 3.24
N SER A 54 -4.46 3.15 3.17
CA SER A 54 -5.65 3.99 3.09
C SER A 54 -5.94 4.52 1.68
N LEU A 55 -5.22 4.04 0.67
CA LEU A 55 -5.27 4.59 -0.70
C LEU A 55 -6.68 4.50 -1.29
N ASN A 56 -7.30 3.32 -1.31
CA ASN A 56 -8.59 3.09 -1.98
C ASN A 56 -9.67 4.06 -1.46
N VAL A 57 -9.78 4.18 -0.13
CA VAL A 57 -10.77 5.08 0.53
C VAL A 57 -10.50 6.55 0.20
N ARG A 58 -9.24 6.96 0.14
CA ARG A 58 -8.87 8.35 -0.19
C ARG A 58 -9.10 8.67 -1.66
N VAL A 59 -8.81 7.73 -2.56
CA VAL A 59 -9.12 7.85 -3.99
C VAL A 59 -10.62 7.95 -4.20
N LEU A 60 -11.40 7.08 -3.56
CA LEU A 60 -12.86 7.14 -3.57
C LEU A 60 -13.37 8.51 -3.08
N ARG A 61 -12.87 9.00 -1.94
CA ARG A 61 -13.26 10.32 -1.41
C ARG A 61 -12.95 11.44 -2.39
N LYS A 62 -11.76 11.44 -3.00
CA LYS A 62 -11.40 12.45 -4.02
C LYS A 62 -12.34 12.37 -5.22
N TYR A 63 -12.69 11.16 -5.67
CA TYR A 63 -13.58 10.94 -6.80
C TYR A 63 -14.99 11.48 -6.51
N LEU A 64 -15.55 11.12 -5.36
CA LEU A 64 -16.85 11.63 -4.91
C LEU A 64 -16.85 13.16 -4.81
N ASN A 65 -15.78 13.76 -4.29
CA ASN A 65 -15.67 15.22 -4.22
C ASN A 65 -15.50 15.89 -5.60
N SER A 66 -15.02 15.17 -6.60
CA SER A 66 -14.92 15.68 -7.98
C SER A 66 -16.22 15.52 -8.79
N CYS A 67 -17.11 14.63 -8.34
CA CYS A 67 -18.44 14.51 -8.92
C CYS A 67 -19.26 15.73 -8.48
N GLY A 68 -19.55 16.63 -9.42
CA GLY A 68 -20.51 17.71 -9.18
C GLY A 68 -21.91 17.17 -8.93
N SER A 69 -22.83 18.04 -8.49
CA SER A 69 -24.21 17.71 -8.14
C SER A 69 -25.09 17.18 -9.30
N ARG A 70 -24.55 17.09 -10.53
CA ARG A 70 -25.24 16.56 -11.72
C ARG A 70 -24.55 15.35 -12.35
N SER A 71 -23.40 14.92 -11.82
CA SER A 71 -22.65 13.81 -12.42
C SER A 71 -23.20 12.48 -11.93
N THR A 72 -23.42 11.54 -12.85
CA THR A 72 -23.69 10.15 -12.50
C THR A 72 -22.44 9.54 -11.86
N VAL A 73 -22.60 9.09 -10.61
CA VAL A 73 -21.61 8.27 -9.92
C VAL A 73 -21.76 6.87 -10.51
N GLY A 74 -20.75 6.42 -11.24
CA GLY A 74 -20.77 5.12 -11.90
C GLY A 74 -19.37 4.62 -12.25
N VAL A 75 -19.20 3.30 -12.38
CA VAL A 75 -17.89 2.67 -12.57
C VAL A 75 -17.17 3.18 -13.81
N ARG A 76 -17.89 3.39 -14.92
CA ARG A 76 -17.29 3.92 -16.17
C ARG A 76 -16.73 5.33 -15.97
N ASN A 77 -17.47 6.19 -15.28
CA ASN A 77 -17.04 7.55 -15.00
C ASN A 77 -15.88 7.58 -14.00
N ALA A 78 -15.90 6.69 -13.00
CA ALA A 78 -14.82 6.52 -12.04
C ALA A 78 -13.52 6.08 -12.74
N LYS A 79 -13.58 5.04 -13.59
CA LYS A 79 -12.45 4.56 -14.40
C LYS A 79 -11.84 5.69 -15.22
N ARG A 80 -12.65 6.39 -16.02
CA ARG A 80 -12.20 7.52 -16.86
C ARG A 80 -11.54 8.63 -16.04
N THR A 81 -12.12 8.96 -14.88
CA THR A 81 -11.58 10.02 -14.01
C THR A 81 -10.20 9.63 -13.47
N LEU A 82 -10.07 8.38 -12.99
CA LEU A 82 -8.79 7.89 -12.46
C LEU A 82 -7.73 7.71 -13.55
N GLU A 83 -8.11 7.27 -14.75
CA GLU A 83 -7.23 7.24 -15.92
C GLU A 83 -6.66 8.63 -16.22
N GLY A 84 -7.50 9.68 -16.18
CA GLY A 84 -7.06 11.06 -16.36
C GLY A 84 -6.08 11.52 -15.26
N TRP A 85 -6.31 11.12 -14.01
CA TRP A 85 -5.36 11.40 -12.92
C TRP A 85 -4.04 10.64 -13.13
N LEU A 86 -4.11 9.39 -13.55
CA LEU A 86 -2.94 8.56 -13.79
C LEU A 86 -2.07 9.05 -14.94
N ALA A 87 -2.68 9.57 -16.00
CA ALA A 87 -1.97 10.15 -17.13
C ALA A 87 -1.06 11.32 -16.73
N THR A 88 -1.37 11.99 -15.61
CA THR A 88 -0.57 13.12 -15.07
C THR A 88 0.27 12.74 -13.85
N ALA A 89 0.12 11.51 -13.34
CA ALA A 89 0.82 11.06 -12.15
C ALA A 89 2.25 10.63 -12.51
N PRO A 90 3.28 11.10 -11.77
CA PRO A 90 4.64 10.63 -11.99
C PRO A 90 4.73 9.13 -11.69
N GLU A 91 5.61 8.44 -12.41
CA GLU A 91 5.96 7.07 -12.04
C GLU A 91 6.49 7.03 -10.61
N ARG A 92 6.02 6.04 -9.85
CA ARG A 92 6.52 5.84 -8.51
C ARG A 92 7.94 5.29 -8.60
N PRO A 93 8.88 5.80 -7.77
CA PRO A 93 10.17 5.14 -7.60
C PRO A 93 9.92 3.69 -7.16
N LYS A 94 10.22 2.72 -8.03
CA LYS A 94 10.35 1.33 -7.61
C LYS A 94 11.56 1.28 -6.69
N TYR A 95 11.32 1.23 -5.38
CA TYR A 95 12.38 0.90 -4.45
C TYR A 95 12.68 -0.59 -4.60
N ASP A 96 13.67 -0.90 -5.45
CA ASP A 96 14.23 -2.23 -5.57
C ASP A 96 15.00 -2.53 -4.28
N ARG A 97 14.28 -3.08 -3.29
CA ARG A 97 14.88 -3.45 -2.01
C ARG A 97 15.12 -4.94 -2.02
N SER A 98 16.39 -5.33 -2.07
CA SER A 98 16.78 -6.72 -1.90
C SER A 98 16.32 -7.20 -0.50
N PRO A 99 15.68 -8.38 -0.41
CA PRO A 99 15.37 -9.00 0.88
C PRO A 99 16.68 -9.24 1.62
N ALA A 100 16.83 -8.66 2.82
CA ALA A 100 17.99 -8.96 3.65
C ALA A 100 17.78 -10.30 4.38
N SER A 101 18.85 -11.08 4.55
CA SER A 101 18.85 -12.26 5.41
C SER A 101 18.87 -11.86 6.89
N ASP A 102 18.49 -12.78 7.79
CA ASP A 102 18.57 -12.51 9.23
C ASP A 102 20.01 -12.22 9.67
N ASP A 103 20.98 -12.91 9.07
CA ASP A 103 22.39 -12.74 9.40
C ASP A 103 22.91 -11.36 8.97
N GLU A 104 22.48 -10.86 7.81
CA GLU A 104 22.82 -9.49 7.39
C GLU A 104 22.25 -8.44 8.35
N ILE A 105 21.05 -8.68 8.87
CA ILE A 105 20.42 -7.79 9.86
C ILE A 105 21.17 -7.88 11.19
N ARG A 106 21.49 -9.09 11.69
CA ARG A 106 22.26 -9.29 12.93
C ARG A 106 23.65 -8.65 12.84
N GLN A 107 24.36 -8.86 11.73
CA GLN A 107 25.67 -8.24 11.50
C GLN A 107 25.58 -6.72 11.42
N PHE A 108 24.53 -6.17 10.83
CA PHE A 108 24.33 -4.73 10.78
C PHE A 108 24.07 -4.14 12.17
N VAL A 109 23.18 -4.76 12.96
CA VAL A 109 22.86 -4.32 14.32
C VAL A 109 24.09 -4.44 15.23
N SER A 110 24.80 -5.58 15.17
CA SER A 110 26.01 -5.82 15.95
C SER A 110 27.08 -4.76 15.68
N ARG A 111 27.38 -4.47 14.40
CA ARG A 111 28.34 -3.42 14.01
C ARG A 111 27.93 -2.03 14.52
N ALA A 112 26.65 -1.68 14.43
CA ALA A 112 26.19 -0.38 14.91
C ALA A 112 26.23 -0.25 16.44
N MET A 113 25.92 -1.32 17.18
CA MET A 113 26.03 -1.34 18.64
C MET A 113 27.49 -1.36 19.11
N GLN A 114 28.43 -1.80 18.28
CA GLN A 114 29.87 -1.71 18.58
C GLN A 114 30.41 -0.28 18.40
N SER A 115 29.92 0.46 17.40
CA SER A 115 30.38 1.81 17.10
C SER A 115 29.72 2.91 17.94
N GLN A 116 28.58 2.63 18.58
CA GLN A 116 27.78 3.64 19.29
C GLN A 116 27.27 3.10 20.64
N THR A 117 27.56 3.84 21.73
CA THR A 117 27.19 3.47 23.11
C THR A 117 25.67 3.48 23.36
N ARG A 118 24.89 4.18 22.53
CA ARG A 118 23.42 4.22 22.64
C ARG A 118 22.80 4.32 21.25
N VAL A 119 22.23 3.22 20.77
CA VAL A 119 21.57 3.15 19.47
C VAL A 119 20.07 2.96 19.65
N SER A 120 19.26 3.79 18.99
CA SER A 120 17.82 3.57 18.94
C SER A 120 17.47 2.55 17.87
N ARG A 121 16.67 1.53 18.22
CA ARG A 121 16.16 0.51 17.28
C ARG A 121 15.49 1.15 16.06
N THR A 122 14.70 2.20 16.28
CA THR A 122 13.99 2.92 15.21
C THR A 122 14.95 3.68 14.30
N GLY A 123 15.97 4.34 14.86
CA GLY A 123 17.03 4.99 14.09
C GLY A 123 17.83 3.98 13.26
N LEU A 124 18.16 2.82 13.83
CA LEU A 124 18.87 1.75 13.14
C LEU A 124 18.06 1.13 11.99
N LEU A 125 16.76 0.90 12.18
CA LEU A 125 15.88 0.42 11.12
C LEU A 125 15.79 1.44 9.97
N GLN A 126 15.77 2.74 10.27
CA GLN A 126 15.80 3.78 9.23
C GLN A 126 17.13 3.79 8.48
N ALA A 127 18.27 3.70 9.18
CA ALA A 127 19.59 3.61 8.55
C ALA A 127 19.71 2.35 7.67
N PHE A 128 19.20 1.22 8.15
CA PHE A 128 19.16 -0.03 7.38
C PHE A 128 18.36 0.12 6.09
N ARG A 129 17.18 0.72 6.15
CA ARG A 129 16.34 0.99 4.96
C ARG A 129 16.95 2.01 4.00
N ARG A 130 17.63 3.03 4.52
CA ARG A 130 18.36 4.02 3.72
C ARG A 130 19.52 3.38 2.94
N SER A 131 20.08 2.27 3.42
CA SER A 131 21.10 1.49 2.72
C SER A 131 20.56 0.60 1.57
N GLY A 132 19.30 0.77 1.18
CA GLY A 132 18.67 0.01 0.07
C GLY A 132 18.09 -1.35 0.47
N ARG A 133 18.23 -1.78 1.73
CA ARG A 133 17.79 -3.10 2.19
C ARG A 133 16.39 -3.08 2.80
N ALA A 134 15.57 -4.09 2.53
CA ALA A 134 14.25 -4.24 3.14
C ALA A 134 14.32 -5.11 4.40
N CYS A 135 13.66 -4.64 5.47
CA CYS A 135 13.32 -5.45 6.62
C CYS A 135 11.99 -4.99 7.23
N GLU A 136 11.13 -5.95 7.54
CA GLU A 136 9.90 -5.73 8.28
C GLU A 136 10.21 -5.25 9.70
N GLN A 137 9.38 -4.36 10.24
CA GLN A 137 9.64 -3.77 11.55
C GLN A 137 9.62 -4.80 12.68
N ASN A 138 8.76 -5.82 12.59
CA ASN A 138 8.66 -6.88 13.58
C ASN A 138 9.87 -7.81 13.53
N ARG A 139 10.28 -8.22 12.32
CA ARG A 139 11.49 -9.00 12.10
C ARG A 139 12.74 -8.28 12.61
N PHE A 140 12.89 -6.99 12.28
CA PHE A 140 13.98 -6.18 12.80
C PHE A 140 13.96 -6.06 14.33
N LYS A 141 12.77 -5.97 14.93
CA LYS A 141 12.61 -5.91 16.39
C LYS A 141 13.13 -7.17 17.07
N ALA A 142 12.75 -8.34 16.57
CA ALA A 142 13.17 -9.62 17.13
C ALA A 142 14.70 -9.76 17.08
N LEU A 143 15.29 -9.56 15.90
CA LEU A 143 16.74 -9.69 15.69
C LEU A 143 17.55 -8.64 16.47
N PHE A 144 17.02 -7.43 16.64
CA PHE A 144 17.65 -6.41 17.50
C PHE A 144 17.70 -6.89 18.95
N GLY A 145 16.60 -7.46 19.47
CA GLY A 145 16.55 -8.00 20.83
C GLY A 145 17.48 -9.20 21.04
N GLU A 146 17.62 -10.08 20.04
CA GLU A 146 18.59 -11.19 20.07
C GLU A 146 20.03 -10.67 20.24
N VAL A 147 20.42 -9.67 19.44
CA VAL A 147 21.78 -9.10 19.49
C VAL A 147 22.02 -8.32 20.78
N GLU A 148 21.00 -7.62 21.31
CA GLU A 148 21.08 -6.92 22.59
C GLU A 148 21.25 -7.90 23.75
N ALA A 149 20.44 -8.95 23.81
CA ALA A 149 20.54 -9.99 24.84
C ALA A 149 21.92 -10.68 24.83
N ALA A 150 22.44 -11.01 23.65
CA ALA A 150 23.75 -11.64 23.48
C ALA A 150 24.95 -10.76 23.92
N ARG A 151 24.77 -9.45 24.14
CA ARG A 151 25.82 -8.55 24.67
C ARG A 151 25.78 -8.40 26.19
N HIS A 152 24.66 -8.75 26.81
CA HIS A 152 24.42 -8.56 28.24
C HIS A 152 24.46 -9.87 29.05
N GLY A 153 24.49 -11.02 28.38
CA GLY A 153 24.81 -12.34 28.97
C GLY A 153 26.29 -12.64 28.84
#